data_AF-A0A6A5UTL6-F1
#
_entry.id   AF-A0A6A5UTL6-F1
#
_cell.length_a   1.000
_cell.length_b   1.000
_cell.length_c   1.000
_cell.angle_alpha   90.00
_cell.angle_beta   90.00
_cell.angle_gamma   90.00
#
_symmetry.space_group_name_H-M   'P 1'
#
loop_
_entity.id
_entity.type
_entity.pdbx_description
1 polymer ?
#
loop_
_entity_poly.entity_id
_entity_poly.type
_entity_poly.pdbx_seq_one_letter_code
_entity_poly.pdbx_strand_id
1 'polypeptide(L)'
;MAKFQDLPDELLLEIASQILGRHRNSDLACHSLVSRQFRPIAQEALLQAPCFKLTNIHLFMLEMRRQEWVIPKIQALELWSTDKGRTLDVWKPEDFSIGARSAFGGRGVDNLLGRVKYTGVPCPAELRSRFNMESCIDTIRRFSVKPTHQLIWLAALNVDVAQALLGLLLVSLPNLKELRCAASG
;
A
#
# COMPACT_ATOMS: atom_id res chain seq x y z
N MET A 1 3.06 34.68 -28.18
CA MET A 1 3.50 33.34 -27.75
C MET A 1 2.90 33.08 -26.38
N ALA A 2 2.08 32.04 -26.23
CA ALA A 2 1.52 31.67 -24.93
C ALA A 2 2.63 31.14 -24.02
N LYS A 3 2.63 31.54 -22.75
CA LYS A 3 3.57 31.02 -21.76
C LYS A 3 2.93 29.82 -21.05
N PHE A 4 3.76 28.90 -20.57
CA PHE A 4 3.29 27.76 -19.77
C PHE A 4 2.55 28.19 -18.48
N GLN A 5 2.85 29.39 -17.98
CA GLN A 5 2.20 29.99 -16.80
C GLN A 5 0.75 30.42 -17.07
N ASP A 6 0.35 30.52 -18.33
CA ASP A 6 -1.01 30.92 -18.72
C ASP A 6 -1.97 29.71 -18.80
N LEU A 7 -1.49 28.50 -18.49
CA LEU A 7 -2.32 27.28 -18.47
C LEU A 7 -3.22 27.23 -17.23
N PRO A 8 -4.50 26.86 -17.39
CA PRO A 8 -5.38 26.52 -16.28
C PRO A 8 -4.83 25.38 -15.43
N ASP A 9 -5.13 25.39 -14.13
CA ASP A 9 -4.64 24.40 -13.18
C ASP A 9 -5.15 22.99 -13.50
N GLU A 10 -6.32 22.86 -14.12
CA GLU A 10 -6.88 21.56 -14.54
C GLU A 10 -6.04 20.91 -15.64
N LEU A 11 -5.53 21.69 -16.60
CA LEU A 11 -4.65 21.17 -17.65
C LEU A 11 -3.28 20.81 -17.09
N LEU A 12 -2.77 21.60 -16.14
CA LEU A 12 -1.52 21.29 -15.46
C LEU A 12 -1.65 20.02 -14.61
N LEU A 13 -2.79 19.80 -13.95
CA LEU A 13 -3.08 18.58 -13.20
C LEU A 13 -3.18 17.37 -14.14
N GLU A 14 -3.82 17.53 -15.30
CA GLU A 14 -3.87 16.48 -16.31
C GLU A 14 -2.46 16.16 -16.83
N ILE A 15 -1.62 17.15 -17.12
CA ILE A 15 -0.22 16.90 -17.50
C ILE A 15 0.53 16.15 -16.38
N ALA A 16 0.33 16.53 -15.11
CA ALA A 16 0.94 15.85 -13.97
C ALA A 16 0.44 14.40 -13.81
N SER A 17 -0.82 14.12 -14.14
CA SER A 17 -1.40 12.77 -14.07
C SER A 17 -0.79 11.82 -15.10
N GLN A 18 -0.36 12.36 -16.25
CA GLN A 18 0.31 11.60 -17.32
C GLN A 18 1.77 11.26 -17.01
N ILE A 19 2.36 11.81 -15.94
CA ILE A 19 3.70 11.43 -15.48
C ILE A 19 3.60 10.06 -14.80
N LEU A 20 4.00 9.02 -15.52
CA LEU A 20 3.96 7.63 -15.09
C LEU A 20 5.37 7.03 -14.98
N GLY A 21 5.51 5.94 -14.21
CA GLY A 21 6.73 5.13 -14.14
C GLY A 21 7.47 5.20 -12.81
N ARG A 22 8.61 4.51 -12.74
CA ARG A 22 9.39 4.28 -11.50
C ARG A 22 9.83 5.56 -10.80
N HIS A 23 10.06 6.64 -11.56
CA HIS A 23 10.56 7.91 -11.05
C HIS A 23 9.47 8.95 -10.85
N ARG A 24 8.19 8.59 -11.03
CA ARG A 24 7.05 9.50 -10.92
C ARG A 24 7.10 10.42 -9.71
N ASN A 25 7.32 9.88 -8.51
CA ASN A 25 7.36 10.71 -7.30
C ASN A 25 8.53 11.70 -7.30
N SER A 26 9.69 11.29 -7.85
CA SER A 26 10.85 12.16 -7.98
C SER A 26 10.63 13.22 -9.05
N ASP A 27 10.04 12.86 -10.19
CA ASP A 27 9.74 13.78 -11.28
C ASP A 27 8.72 14.83 -10.84
N LEU A 28 7.61 14.42 -10.22
CA LEU A 28 6.61 15.33 -9.64
C LEU A 28 7.21 16.22 -8.54
N ALA A 29 8.07 15.67 -7.68
CA ALA A 29 8.77 16.47 -6.68
C ALA A 29 9.70 17.50 -7.33
N CYS A 30 10.48 17.13 -8.33
CA CYS A 30 11.31 18.04 -9.10
C CYS A 30 10.47 19.14 -9.76
N HIS A 31 9.35 18.81 -10.39
CA HIS A 31 8.44 19.80 -10.97
C HIS A 31 7.86 20.77 -9.92
N SER A 32 7.56 20.30 -8.71
CA SER A 32 7.09 21.13 -7.59
C SER A 32 8.12 22.15 -7.09
N LEU A 33 9.41 21.93 -7.41
CA LEU A 33 10.51 22.83 -7.07
C LEU A 33 10.76 23.88 -8.16
N VAL A 34 10.49 23.55 -9.43
CA VAL A 34 10.74 24.43 -10.57
C VAL A 34 9.73 25.57 -10.67
N SER A 35 8.47 25.35 -10.29
CA SER A 35 7.42 26.38 -10.38
C SER A 35 6.57 26.44 -9.11
N ARG A 36 6.34 27.67 -8.61
CA ARG A 36 5.45 27.91 -7.48
C ARG A 36 4.00 27.53 -7.77
N GLN A 37 3.55 27.74 -9.01
CA GLN A 37 2.20 27.36 -9.47
C GLN A 37 2.06 25.83 -9.53
N PHE A 38 3.11 25.12 -9.95
CA PHE A 38 3.05 23.67 -10.13
C PHE A 38 3.15 22.90 -8.81
N ARG A 39 3.60 23.55 -7.72
CA ARG A 39 3.73 22.92 -6.40
C ARG A 39 2.43 22.29 -5.88
N PRO A 40 1.32 23.03 -5.73
CA PRO A 40 0.06 22.44 -5.27
C PRO A 40 -0.46 21.35 -6.22
N ILE A 41 -0.23 21.52 -7.53
CA ILE A 41 -0.68 20.59 -8.58
C ILE A 41 0.07 19.25 -8.50
N ALA A 42 1.40 19.30 -8.37
CA ALA A 42 2.21 18.11 -8.18
C ALA A 42 1.88 17.40 -6.87
N GLN A 43 1.62 18.15 -5.79
CA GLN A 43 1.18 17.58 -4.52
C GLN A 43 -0.16 16.88 -4.66
N GLU A 44 -1.13 17.50 -5.32
CA GLU A 44 -2.43 16.87 -5.57
C GLU A 44 -2.29 15.61 -6.44
N ALA A 45 -1.49 15.66 -7.52
CA ALA A 45 -1.22 14.49 -8.36
C ALA A 45 -0.59 13.32 -7.56
N LEU A 46 0.36 13.62 -6.67
CA LEU A 46 0.97 12.62 -5.78
C LEU A 46 -0.06 11.98 -4.84
N LEU A 47 -1.02 12.77 -4.37
CA LEU A 47 -2.07 12.34 -3.44
C LEU A 47 -3.20 11.57 -4.11
N GLN A 48 -3.52 11.82 -5.39
CA GLN A 48 -4.57 11.10 -6.12
C GLN A 48 -4.16 9.68 -6.53
N ALA A 49 -2.88 9.46 -6.76
CA ALA A 49 -2.31 8.16 -7.10
C ALA A 49 -1.05 7.88 -6.26
N PRO A 50 -1.18 7.65 -4.94
CA PRO A 50 -0.05 7.38 -4.07
C PRO A 50 0.77 6.18 -4.55
N CYS A 51 2.08 6.36 -4.49
CA CYS A 51 3.08 5.38 -4.91
C CYS A 51 4.12 5.26 -3.81
N PHE A 52 4.21 4.10 -3.14
CA PHE A 52 5.15 3.93 -2.03
C PHE A 52 5.61 2.48 -1.83
N LYS A 53 6.70 2.32 -1.07
CA LYS A 53 7.22 1.01 -0.68
C LYS A 53 6.35 0.41 0.41
N LEU A 54 5.94 -0.85 0.27
CA LEU A 54 5.10 -1.57 1.23
C LEU A 54 5.66 -1.53 2.67
N THR A 55 6.97 -1.51 2.83
CA THR A 55 7.65 -1.33 4.14
C THR A 55 7.22 -0.05 4.87
N ASN A 56 6.83 0.97 4.12
CA ASN A 56 6.45 2.29 4.61
C ASN A 56 4.93 2.48 4.69
N ILE A 57 4.13 1.41 4.55
CA ILE A 57 2.66 1.50 4.58
C ILE A 57 2.13 2.18 5.83
N HIS A 58 2.78 1.98 6.97
CA HIS A 58 2.41 2.60 8.22
C HIS A 58 2.58 4.13 8.23
N LEU A 59 3.62 4.65 7.57
CA LEU A 59 3.82 6.10 7.42
C LEU A 59 2.74 6.69 6.52
N PHE A 60 2.40 5.97 5.45
CA PHE A 60 1.33 6.38 4.55
C PHE A 60 -0.03 6.41 5.26
N MET A 61 -0.37 5.35 6.02
CA MET A 61 -1.59 5.31 6.84
C MET A 61 -1.65 6.46 7.86
N LEU A 62 -0.52 6.79 8.49
CA LEU A 62 -0.43 7.93 9.41
C LEU A 62 -0.71 9.25 8.71
N GLU A 63 -0.17 9.44 7.50
CA GLU A 63 -0.36 10.67 6.74
C GLU A 63 -1.78 10.79 6.18
N MET A 64 -2.39 9.69 5.72
CA MET A 64 -3.80 9.68 5.31
C MET A 64 -4.74 10.11 6.44
N ARG A 65 -4.44 9.70 7.68
CA ARG A 65 -5.21 10.13 8.85
C ARG A 65 -5.08 11.64 9.10
N ARG A 66 -3.94 12.24 8.81
CA ARG A 66 -3.77 13.70 8.93
C ARG A 66 -4.50 14.45 7.82
N GLN A 67 -4.70 13.81 6.68
CA GLN A 67 -5.28 14.40 5.48
C GLN A 67 -6.52 13.63 5.03
N GLU A 68 -7.52 13.50 5.91
CA GLU A 68 -8.71 12.67 5.65
C GLU A 68 -9.47 13.07 4.38
N TRP A 69 -9.42 14.35 4.01
CA TRP A 69 -10.05 14.88 2.78
C TRP A 69 -9.44 14.32 1.48
N VAL A 70 -8.23 13.75 1.54
CA VAL A 70 -7.54 13.14 0.39
C VAL A 70 -8.07 11.74 0.12
N ILE A 71 -8.49 11.01 1.16
CA ILE A 71 -8.96 9.62 1.07
C ILE A 71 -9.96 9.40 -0.08
N PRO A 72 -11.04 10.19 -0.23
CA PRO A 72 -11.98 10.00 -1.33
C PRO A 72 -11.41 10.37 -2.72
N LYS A 73 -10.30 11.11 -2.79
CA LYS A 73 -9.64 11.48 -4.06
C LYS A 73 -8.70 10.39 -4.59
N ILE A 74 -8.29 9.44 -3.75
CA ILE A 74 -7.38 8.35 -4.15
C ILE A 74 -8.13 7.39 -5.07
N GLN A 75 -7.73 7.35 -6.35
CA GLN A 75 -8.33 6.45 -7.35
C GLN A 75 -7.40 5.31 -7.75
N ALA A 76 -6.09 5.49 -7.59
CA ALA A 76 -5.09 4.48 -7.88
C ALA A 76 -4.10 4.35 -6.72
N LEU A 77 -3.60 3.14 -6.48
CA LEU A 77 -2.59 2.88 -5.47
C LEU A 77 -1.50 2.02 -6.09
N GLU A 78 -0.25 2.47 -6.01
CA GLU A 78 0.91 1.72 -6.46
C GLU A 78 1.79 1.31 -5.29
N LEU A 79 1.96 0.00 -5.13
CA LEU A 79 2.75 -0.61 -4.07
C LEU A 79 4.03 -1.22 -4.65
N TRP A 80 5.15 -0.80 -4.08
CA TRP A 80 6.47 -1.33 -4.42
C TRP A 80 6.96 -2.24 -3.32
N SER A 81 7.57 -3.35 -3.69
CA SER A 81 8.29 -4.19 -2.74
C SER A 81 9.66 -4.53 -3.31
N THR A 82 10.70 -4.30 -2.52
CA THR A 82 12.03 -4.80 -2.82
C THR A 82 12.13 -6.26 -2.41
N ASP A 83 12.84 -7.04 -3.20
CA ASP A 83 13.31 -8.38 -2.85
C ASP A 83 14.23 -8.39 -1.61
N LYS A 84 14.91 -7.27 -1.34
CA LYS A 84 15.79 -7.09 -0.17
C LYS A 84 15.06 -7.43 1.13
N GLY A 85 15.55 -8.46 1.82
CA GLY A 85 14.99 -8.93 3.10
C GLY A 85 13.94 -10.04 2.95
N ARG A 86 13.58 -10.46 1.74
CA ARG A 86 12.85 -11.71 1.54
C ARG A 86 13.84 -12.86 1.71
N THR A 87 13.82 -13.52 2.86
CA THR A 87 14.49 -14.82 2.99
C THR A 87 13.79 -15.79 2.06
N LEU A 88 14.47 -16.14 0.97
CA LEU A 88 14.14 -17.31 0.18
C LEU A 88 14.51 -18.53 1.04
N ASP A 89 13.66 -18.85 2.00
CA ASP A 89 13.69 -20.16 2.62
C ASP A 89 13.32 -21.14 1.51
N VAL A 90 14.35 -21.71 0.89
CA VAL A 90 14.23 -22.78 -0.09
C VAL A 90 13.53 -23.91 0.66
N TRP A 91 12.29 -24.18 0.27
CA TRP A 91 11.50 -25.26 0.86
C TRP A 91 12.30 -26.56 0.79
N LYS A 92 12.49 -27.20 1.95
CA LYS A 92 12.95 -28.58 1.97
C LYS A 92 11.71 -29.48 1.97
N PRO A 93 11.65 -30.51 1.11
CA PRO A 93 10.51 -31.44 1.05
C PRO A 93 10.17 -32.11 2.38
N GLU A 94 11.13 -32.17 3.31
CA GLU A 94 10.99 -32.77 4.64
C GLU A 94 10.10 -31.99 5.63
N ASP A 95 9.82 -30.70 5.38
CA ASP A 95 8.91 -29.89 6.19
C ASP A 95 7.42 -30.26 5.98
N PHE A 96 7.11 -31.14 5.02
CA PHE A 96 5.76 -31.61 4.69
C PHE A 96 5.27 -32.78 5.55
N SER A 97 5.84 -32.95 6.75
CA SER A 97 5.40 -33.96 7.70
C SER A 97 4.08 -33.54 8.37
N ILE A 98 2.97 -33.87 7.70
CA ILE A 98 1.66 -34.26 8.27
C ILE A 98 1.07 -33.29 9.33
N GLY A 99 0.17 -32.38 8.93
CA GLY A 99 -0.72 -31.74 9.91
C GLY A 99 -1.71 -30.69 9.38
N ALA A 100 -1.30 -29.84 8.44
CA ALA A 100 -2.15 -28.75 7.97
C ALA A 100 -2.84 -29.09 6.63
N ARG A 101 -3.87 -29.95 6.68
CA ARG A 101 -4.89 -29.97 5.62
C ARG A 101 -5.62 -28.62 5.67
N SER A 102 -5.10 -27.67 4.89
CA SER A 102 -5.76 -26.41 4.55
C SER A 102 -7.22 -26.67 4.16
N ALA A 103 -8.14 -26.04 4.88
CA ALA A 103 -9.58 -26.00 4.59
C ALA A 103 -9.93 -25.20 3.33
N PHE A 104 -8.94 -24.67 2.60
CA PHE A 104 -9.13 -24.02 1.32
C PHE A 104 -8.76 -24.98 0.20
N GLY A 105 -9.79 -25.64 -0.36
CA GLY A 105 -9.71 -26.56 -1.50
C GLY A 105 -9.39 -25.88 -2.83
N GLY A 106 -8.28 -25.14 -2.90
CA GLY A 106 -7.75 -24.60 -4.15
C GLY A 106 -6.88 -25.65 -4.85
N ARG A 107 -7.46 -26.42 -5.77
CA ARG A 107 -6.67 -27.21 -6.73
C ARG A 107 -6.10 -26.27 -7.79
N GLY A 108 -4.77 -26.19 -7.87
CA GLY A 108 -4.09 -26.05 -9.15
C GLY A 108 -3.48 -24.68 -9.47
N VAL A 109 -2.41 -24.29 -8.77
CA VAL A 109 -1.31 -23.48 -9.37
C VAL A 109 0.05 -23.82 -8.72
N ASP A 110 0.26 -25.09 -8.33
CA ASP A 110 1.23 -25.41 -7.27
C ASP A 110 2.67 -25.77 -7.72
N ASN A 111 2.97 -25.84 -9.02
CA ASN A 111 4.19 -26.54 -9.48
C ASN A 111 5.20 -25.75 -10.33
N LEU A 112 5.07 -24.43 -10.54
CA LEU A 112 5.99 -23.70 -11.46
C LEU A 112 6.76 -22.52 -10.86
N LEU A 113 6.43 -22.07 -9.66
CA LEU A 113 7.22 -21.09 -8.93
C LEU A 113 7.53 -21.72 -7.58
N GLY A 114 8.81 -22.04 -7.33
CA GLY A 114 9.25 -22.54 -6.03
C GLY A 114 8.59 -21.70 -4.93
N ARG A 115 7.75 -22.33 -4.10
CA ARG A 115 6.92 -21.63 -3.13
C ARG A 115 7.85 -20.78 -2.27
N VAL A 116 7.75 -19.47 -2.32
CA VAL A 116 8.53 -18.61 -1.42
C VAL A 116 7.76 -18.57 -0.11
N LYS A 117 8.36 -19.03 0.99
CA LYS A 117 7.75 -18.89 2.31
C LYS A 117 7.85 -17.43 2.73
N TYR A 118 6.73 -16.73 2.73
CA TYR A 118 6.67 -15.37 3.24
C TYR A 118 6.63 -15.42 4.78
N THR A 119 7.68 -14.86 5.41
CA THR A 119 7.74 -14.68 6.86
C THR A 119 7.02 -13.39 7.23
N GLY A 120 5.95 -13.50 8.02
CA GLY A 120 5.20 -12.33 8.49
C GLY A 120 6.09 -11.33 9.24
N VAL A 121 5.84 -10.04 9.04
CA VAL A 121 6.60 -8.98 9.69
C VAL A 121 5.92 -8.60 11.00
N PRO A 122 6.50 -8.90 12.18
CA PRO A 122 5.89 -8.52 13.44
C PRO A 122 5.84 -7.00 13.58
N CYS A 123 4.84 -6.51 14.31
CA CYS A 123 4.66 -5.07 14.55
C CYS A 123 5.83 -4.49 15.37
N PRO A 124 6.63 -3.55 14.81
CA PRO A 124 7.71 -2.91 15.57
C PRO A 124 7.17 -2.16 16.79
N ALA A 125 7.93 -2.15 17.89
CA ALA A 125 7.50 -1.48 19.13
C ALA A 125 7.33 0.04 18.92
N GLU A 126 8.19 0.64 18.10
CA GLU A 126 8.14 2.04 17.72
C GLU A 126 6.84 2.36 16.98
N LEU A 127 6.37 1.42 16.14
CA LEU A 127 5.11 1.57 15.43
C LEU A 127 3.96 1.70 16.40
N ARG A 128 3.87 0.81 17.40
CA ARG A 128 2.79 0.83 18.40
C ARG A 128 2.74 2.16 19.18
N SER A 129 3.89 2.79 19.41
CA SER A 129 3.96 4.06 20.15
C SER A 129 3.50 5.27 19.32
N ARG A 130 3.73 5.26 18.01
CA ARG A 130 3.45 6.40 17.12
C ARG A 130 2.15 6.26 16.35
N PHE A 131 1.71 5.03 16.11
CA PHE A 131 0.57 4.69 15.30
C PHE A 131 -0.61 4.33 16.20
N ASN A 132 -1.73 5.02 16.02
CA ASN A 132 -2.92 4.77 16.83
C ASN A 132 -3.57 3.44 16.39
N MET A 133 -3.24 2.38 17.13
CA MET A 133 -3.77 1.05 16.89
C MET A 133 -5.29 0.96 17.16
N GLU A 134 -5.85 1.82 18.01
CA GLU A 134 -7.30 1.83 18.30
C GLU A 134 -8.11 2.15 17.04
N SER A 135 -7.68 3.15 16.27
CA SER A 135 -8.32 3.50 14.99
C SER A 135 -8.35 2.33 14.01
N CYS A 136 -7.30 1.50 14.02
CA CYS A 136 -7.23 0.29 13.19
C CYS A 136 -8.19 -0.78 13.70
N ILE A 137 -8.23 -0.99 15.02
CA ILE A 137 -9.17 -1.93 15.66
C ILE A 137 -10.62 -1.54 15.33
N ASP A 138 -10.95 -0.25 15.38
CA ASP A 138 -12.30 0.24 15.06
C ASP A 138 -12.66 0.05 13.59
N THR A 139 -11.69 0.26 12.69
CA THR A 139 -11.88 -0.03 11.26
C THR A 139 -12.09 -1.53 11.03
N ILE A 140 -11.29 -2.39 11.67
CA ILE A 140 -11.47 -3.85 11.58
C ILE A 140 -12.86 -4.24 12.08
N ARG A 141 -13.30 -3.73 13.23
CA ARG A 141 -14.65 -3.99 13.78
C ARG A 141 -15.74 -3.55 12.82
N ARG A 142 -15.59 -2.39 12.19
CA ARG A 142 -16.57 -1.82 11.26
C ARG A 142 -16.71 -2.64 9.98
N PHE A 143 -15.61 -3.17 9.45
CA PHE A 143 -15.60 -3.88 8.16
C PHE A 143 -15.62 -5.41 8.28
N SER A 144 -15.45 -5.96 9.48
CA SER A 144 -15.54 -7.42 9.70
C SER A 144 -16.99 -7.86 9.84
N VAL A 145 -17.49 -8.61 8.85
CA VAL A 145 -18.86 -9.15 8.88
C VAL A 145 -19.06 -10.23 9.95
N LYS A 146 -18.02 -11.05 10.21
CA LYS A 146 -18.07 -12.18 11.14
C LYS A 146 -17.11 -11.96 12.32
N PRO A 147 -17.51 -12.29 13.56
CA PRO A 147 -16.62 -12.22 14.72
C PRO A 147 -15.32 -13.02 14.55
N THR A 148 -15.38 -14.16 13.87
CA THR A 148 -14.18 -14.99 13.59
C THR A 148 -13.19 -14.27 12.68
N HIS A 149 -13.65 -13.56 11.64
CA HIS A 149 -12.78 -12.78 10.76
C HIS A 149 -12.16 -11.60 11.52
N GLN A 150 -12.93 -10.96 12.39
CA GLN A 150 -12.44 -9.88 13.24
C GLN A 150 -11.28 -10.37 14.12
N LEU A 151 -11.42 -11.52 14.78
CA LEU A 151 -10.36 -12.09 15.62
C LEU A 151 -9.11 -12.44 14.82
N ILE A 152 -9.26 -13.04 13.62
CA ILE A 152 -8.13 -13.36 12.74
C ILE A 152 -7.40 -12.08 12.31
N TRP A 153 -8.14 -11.04 11.93
CA TRP A 153 -7.55 -9.78 11.49
C TRP A 153 -6.87 -9.02 12.64
N LEU A 154 -7.47 -9.02 13.83
CA LEU A 154 -6.83 -8.46 15.03
C LEU A 154 -5.55 -9.22 15.42
N ALA A 155 -5.54 -10.55 15.28
CA ALA A 155 -4.33 -11.34 15.48
C ALA A 155 -3.25 -11.00 14.44
N ALA A 156 -3.65 -10.80 13.18
CA ALA A 156 -2.74 -10.43 12.10
C ALA A 156 -2.00 -9.11 12.38
N LEU A 157 -2.59 -8.12 13.06
CA LEU A 157 -1.89 -6.89 13.46
C LEU A 157 -0.63 -7.14 14.31
N ASN A 158 -0.55 -8.29 15.00
CA ASN A 158 0.60 -8.67 15.81
C ASN A 158 1.54 -9.65 15.11
N VAL A 159 0.98 -10.56 14.28
CA VAL A 159 1.74 -11.61 13.58
C VAL A 159 2.37 -11.08 12.29
N ASP A 160 1.59 -10.33 11.51
CA ASP A 160 2.04 -9.69 10.28
C ASP A 160 1.38 -8.33 10.09
N VAL A 161 2.06 -7.30 10.60
CA VAL A 161 1.57 -5.94 10.56
C VAL A 161 1.44 -5.41 9.12
N ALA A 162 2.30 -5.84 8.21
CA ALA A 162 2.28 -5.34 6.83
C ALA A 162 1.04 -5.81 6.10
N GLN A 163 0.71 -7.10 6.21
CA GLN A 163 -0.51 -7.66 5.61
C GLN A 163 -1.77 -7.06 6.25
N ALA A 164 -1.79 -6.91 7.58
CA ALA A 164 -2.93 -6.35 8.29
C ALA A 164 -3.18 -4.87 7.92
N LEU A 165 -2.13 -4.06 7.84
CA LEU A 165 -2.20 -2.66 7.42
C LEU A 165 -2.59 -2.51 5.95
N LEU A 166 -2.18 -3.44 5.08
CA LEU A 166 -2.62 -3.45 3.68
C LEU A 166 -4.12 -3.70 3.57
N GLY A 167 -4.65 -4.67 4.31
CA GLY A 167 -6.10 -4.88 4.35
C GLY A 167 -6.84 -3.64 4.85
N LEU A 168 -6.32 -2.99 5.89
CA LEU A 168 -6.88 -1.75 6.45
C LEU A 168 -6.88 -0.62 5.44
N LEU A 169 -5.75 -0.42 4.75
CA LEU A 169 -5.62 0.57 3.70
C LEU A 169 -6.68 0.37 2.62
N LEU A 170 -6.85 -0.85 2.12
CA LEU A 170 -7.80 -1.13 1.03
C LEU A 170 -9.25 -0.86 1.44
N VAL A 171 -9.66 -1.20 2.66
CA VAL A 171 -11.03 -0.90 3.13
C VAL A 171 -11.24 0.58 3.44
N SER A 172 -10.16 1.32 3.71
CA SER A 172 -10.21 2.77 3.96
C SER A 172 -10.27 3.62 2.70
N LEU A 173 -10.09 3.05 1.50
CA LEU A 173 -10.08 3.80 0.22
C LEU A 173 -11.34 3.52 -0.61
N PRO A 174 -12.45 4.26 -0.39
CA PRO A 174 -13.75 3.94 -0.98
C PRO A 174 -13.80 4.10 -2.52
N ASN A 175 -12.92 4.93 -3.09
CA ASN A 175 -12.89 5.24 -4.52
C ASN A 175 -11.70 4.60 -5.26
N LEU A 176 -11.02 3.63 -4.62
CA LEU A 176 -9.90 2.94 -5.24
C LEU A 176 -10.40 2.09 -6.43
N LYS A 177 -9.94 2.43 -7.64
CA LYS A 177 -10.25 1.74 -8.89
C LYS A 177 -9.12 0.84 -9.36
N GLU A 178 -7.87 1.25 -9.10
CA GLU A 178 -6.68 0.55 -9.58
C GLU A 178 -5.71 0.26 -8.44
N LEU A 179 -5.29 -1.01 -8.33
CA LEU A 179 -4.20 -1.44 -7.45
C LEU A 179 -3.08 -2.01 -8.31
N ARG A 180 -1.92 -1.35 -8.29
CA ARG A 180 -0.73 -1.76 -9.04
C ARG A 180 0.31 -2.29 -8.05
N CYS A 181 0.72 -3.54 -8.24
CA CYS A 181 1.77 -4.17 -7.43
C CYS A 181 3.01 -4.34 -8.31
N ALA A 182 4.03 -3.52 -8.07
CA ALA A 182 5.28 -3.58 -8.80
C ALA A 182 6.34 -4.36 -8.00
N ALA A 183 6.90 -5.39 -8.62
CA ALA A 183 8.14 -6.01 -8.16
C ALA A 183 9.30 -5.21 -8.75
N SER A 184 10.06 -4.50 -7.91
CA SER A 184 11.34 -3.94 -8.35
C SER A 184 12.37 -5.06 -8.33
N GLY A 185 12.71 -5.59 -9.51
CA GLY A 185 13.94 -6.35 -9.72
C GLY A 185 15.18 -5.46 -9.77
#